data_AF-A0A2W7JG07-F1
#
_entry.id   AF-A0A2W7JG07-F1
#
_cell.length_a   1.000
_cell.length_b   1.000
_cell.length_c   1.000
_cell.angle_alpha   90.00
_cell.angle_beta   90.00
_cell.angle_gamma   90.00
#
_symmetry.space_group_name_H-M   'P 1'
#
loop_
_entity.id
_entity.type
_entity.pdbx_description
1 polymer ?
#
loop_
_entity_poly.entity_id
_entity_poly.type
_entity_poly.pdbx_seq_one_letter_code
_entity_poly.pdbx_strand_id
1 'polypeptide(L)'
;MLPDVLSPRAWLERQPLQPSEQLFAIFSSASAAEPFKTWQRSITAQAPSPIWAGTVYAEWEAVMPYVGIVTADSEFLDWVAVTESRDWGWLAVSCATQEALVEHLRSLTHVLMPNGNAVFFRYWDGRYVLPILQSAEVNAAQLMPVIGRCLINGQPLDIGGSALKTARDFPWWEVSESLLNHLATKSATTHINNLLKWLSEDRPDLYEAFSESVLRHKVASFLEMPDLPQAPKSALVDYLMTELD
;
A
#
# COMPACT_ATOMS: atom_id res chain seq x y z
N MET A 1 -7.95 4.35 -21.49
CA MET A 1 -6.61 3.79 -21.74
C MET A 1 -6.03 3.43 -20.38
N LEU A 2 -5.57 2.18 -20.16
CA LEU A 2 -4.79 1.92 -18.95
C LEU A 2 -3.52 2.80 -19.01
N PRO A 3 -3.11 3.43 -17.91
CA PRO A 3 -1.80 4.07 -17.89
C PRO A 3 -0.73 3.03 -18.20
N ASP A 4 0.21 3.36 -19.08
CA ASP A 4 1.34 2.49 -19.42
C ASP A 4 2.10 2.14 -18.15
N VAL A 5 2.16 0.84 -17.81
CA VAL A 5 2.97 0.32 -16.72
C VAL A 5 4.43 0.52 -17.10
N LEU A 6 5.16 1.34 -16.33
CA LEU A 6 6.57 1.61 -16.57
C LEU A 6 7.46 0.65 -15.80
N SER A 7 8.48 0.12 -16.49
CA SER A 7 9.59 -0.50 -15.80
C SER A 7 10.40 0.54 -15.01
N PRO A 8 11.11 0.15 -13.94
CA PRO A 8 11.95 1.07 -13.18
C PRO A 8 12.99 1.79 -14.04
N ARG A 9 13.65 1.07 -14.95
CA ARG A 9 14.65 1.64 -15.85
C ARG A 9 14.03 2.67 -16.81
N ALA A 10 12.90 2.35 -17.43
CA ALA A 10 12.21 3.30 -18.31
C ALA A 10 11.72 4.55 -17.55
N TRP A 11 11.31 4.40 -16.29
CA TRP A 11 10.94 5.52 -15.43
C TRP A 11 12.14 6.43 -15.11
N LEU A 12 13.29 5.85 -14.80
CA LEU A 12 14.54 6.59 -14.54
C LEU A 12 15.13 7.21 -15.82
N GLU A 13 14.94 6.60 -16.99
CA GLU A 13 15.35 7.19 -18.28
C GLU A 13 14.51 8.43 -18.62
N ARG A 14 13.19 8.39 -18.36
CA ARG A 14 12.30 9.53 -18.60
C ARG A 14 12.62 10.72 -17.70
N GLN A 15 13.04 10.45 -16.46
CA GLN A 15 13.46 11.46 -15.52
C GLN A 15 14.68 10.92 -14.73
N PRO A 16 15.91 11.22 -15.20
CA PRO A 16 17.13 10.79 -14.53
C PRO A 16 17.27 11.37 -13.12
N LEU A 17 17.97 10.64 -12.25
CA LEU A 17 18.31 11.11 -10.91
C LEU A 17 19.22 12.34 -11.00
N GLN A 18 18.88 13.38 -10.22
CA GLN A 18 19.75 14.54 -10.03
C GLN A 18 20.91 14.20 -9.07
N PRO A 19 22.02 14.96 -9.08
CA PRO A 19 23.19 14.65 -8.25
C PRO A 19 22.93 14.56 -6.73
N SER A 20 21.90 15.26 -6.23
CA SER A 20 21.49 15.22 -4.83
C SER A 20 20.42 14.17 -4.52
N GLU A 21 19.91 13.49 -5.53
CA GLU A 21 18.83 12.50 -5.40
C GLU A 21 19.40 11.10 -5.25
N GLN A 22 18.71 10.29 -4.43
CA GLN A 22 18.96 8.87 -4.29
C GLN A 22 17.68 8.09 -4.57
N LEU A 23 17.86 6.88 -5.11
CA LEU A 23 16.78 5.92 -5.32
C LEU A 23 16.72 4.98 -4.13
N PHE A 24 15.53 4.84 -3.56
CA PHE A 24 15.24 3.97 -2.44
C PHE A 24 14.19 2.93 -2.83
N ALA A 25 14.28 1.73 -2.28
CA ALA A 25 13.21 0.77 -2.23
C ALA A 25 12.60 0.73 -0.82
N ILE A 26 11.28 0.78 -0.75
CA ILE A 26 10.50 0.61 0.47
C ILE A 26 9.72 -0.69 0.30
N PHE A 27 9.99 -1.69 1.13
CA PHE A 27 9.43 -3.03 1.00
C PHE A 27 9.29 -3.71 2.35
N SER A 28 8.63 -4.86 2.42
CA SER A 28 8.46 -5.62 3.66
C SER A 28 8.66 -7.11 3.44
N SER A 29 9.09 -7.81 4.50
CA SER A 29 9.15 -9.27 4.57
C SER A 29 7.78 -9.95 4.47
N ALA A 30 6.67 -9.20 4.60
CA ALA A 30 5.31 -9.74 4.59
C ALA A 30 4.82 -10.24 3.21
N SER A 31 5.48 -9.85 2.11
CA SER A 31 5.07 -10.29 0.77
C SER A 31 5.57 -11.69 0.46
N ALA A 32 4.69 -12.54 -0.08
CA ALA A 32 5.04 -13.87 -0.58
C ALA A 32 6.01 -13.84 -1.78
N ALA A 33 6.22 -12.66 -2.40
CA ALA A 33 7.24 -12.46 -3.43
C ALA A 33 8.67 -12.38 -2.86
N GLU A 34 8.81 -12.37 -1.53
CA GLU A 34 10.09 -12.41 -0.80
C GLU A 34 11.10 -11.32 -1.23
N PRO A 35 10.70 -10.03 -1.32
CA PRO A 35 11.57 -8.95 -1.81
C PRO A 35 12.88 -8.83 -1.03
N PHE A 36 12.87 -9.11 0.28
CA PHE A 36 14.06 -9.09 1.11
C PHE A 36 15.09 -10.17 0.71
N LYS A 37 14.64 -11.36 0.31
CA LYS A 37 15.55 -12.40 -0.20
C LYS A 37 16.13 -12.04 -1.55
N THR A 38 15.32 -11.45 -2.44
CA THR A 38 15.82 -10.90 -3.72
C THR A 38 16.87 -9.82 -3.46
N TRP A 39 16.59 -8.90 -2.54
CA TRP A 39 17.53 -7.84 -2.13
C TRP A 39 18.87 -8.41 -1.68
N GLN A 40 18.86 -9.40 -0.79
CA GLN A 40 20.07 -10.06 -0.28
C GLN A 40 20.91 -10.76 -1.36
N ARG A 41 20.30 -11.15 -2.48
CA ARG A 41 21.01 -11.79 -3.60
C ARG A 41 21.72 -10.79 -4.51
N SER A 42 21.31 -9.51 -4.48
CA SER A 42 21.93 -8.46 -5.28
C SER A 42 23.34 -8.14 -4.77
N ILE A 43 24.35 -8.36 -5.60
CA ILE A 43 25.77 -8.23 -5.25
C ILE A 43 26.13 -6.80 -4.79
N THR A 44 25.44 -5.80 -5.35
CA THR A 44 25.68 -4.38 -5.07
C THR A 44 24.82 -3.84 -3.92
N ALA A 45 23.91 -4.64 -3.37
CA ALA A 45 22.96 -4.16 -2.39
C ALA A 45 23.58 -4.08 -0.98
N GLN A 46 23.54 -2.89 -0.39
CA GLN A 46 23.81 -2.72 1.03
C GLN A 46 22.65 -3.27 1.86
N ALA A 47 22.92 -3.65 3.11
CA ALA A 47 21.87 -4.11 4.01
C ALA A 47 20.79 -3.01 4.16
N PRO A 48 19.50 -3.34 3.97
CA PRO A 48 18.46 -2.33 4.06
C PRO A 48 18.19 -2.02 5.53
N SER A 49 17.79 -0.78 5.82
CA SER A 49 17.52 -0.32 7.18
C SER A 49 16.11 -0.73 7.63
N PRO A 50 15.98 -1.47 8.75
CA PRO A 50 14.67 -1.81 9.31
C PRO A 50 13.96 -0.57 9.86
N ILE A 51 12.71 -0.35 9.45
CA ILE A 51 11.99 0.86 9.84
C ILE A 51 11.60 0.83 11.31
N TRP A 52 11.20 -0.33 11.86
CA TRP A 52 10.79 -0.44 13.26
C TRP A 52 11.92 -0.67 14.26
N ALA A 53 13.18 -0.64 13.81
CA ALA A 53 14.31 -0.68 14.74
C ALA A 53 14.20 0.46 15.77
N GLY A 54 14.47 0.14 17.03
CA GLY A 54 14.34 1.07 18.16
C GLY A 54 12.91 1.33 18.63
N THR A 55 11.91 0.61 18.10
CA THR A 55 10.52 0.66 18.58
C THR A 55 10.12 -0.65 19.26
N VAL A 56 8.93 -0.68 19.85
CA VAL A 56 8.34 -1.91 20.42
C VAL A 56 8.08 -3.01 19.39
N TYR A 57 8.16 -2.70 18.09
CA TYR A 57 7.96 -3.65 16.97
C TYR A 57 9.28 -4.11 16.34
N ALA A 58 10.44 -3.82 16.96
CA ALA A 58 11.75 -4.17 16.42
C ALA A 58 11.92 -5.68 16.16
N GLU A 59 11.29 -6.52 16.98
CA GLU A 59 11.38 -7.99 16.89
C GLU A 59 10.38 -8.60 15.87
N TRP A 60 9.58 -7.80 15.18
CA TRP A 60 8.58 -8.29 14.21
C TRP A 60 9.19 -8.57 12.84
N GLU A 61 10.26 -9.37 12.80
CA GLU A 61 11.07 -9.62 11.60
C GLU A 61 10.26 -10.15 10.40
N ALA A 62 9.30 -11.04 10.67
CA ALA A 62 8.47 -11.67 9.62
C ALA A 62 7.65 -10.67 8.79
N VAL A 63 7.37 -9.48 9.34
CA VAL A 63 6.58 -8.43 8.68
C VAL A 63 7.31 -7.08 8.64
N MET A 64 8.58 -7.05 9.06
CA MET A 64 9.40 -5.85 9.15
C MET A 64 9.43 -5.12 7.81
N PRO A 65 9.07 -3.83 7.76
CA PRO A 65 9.31 -3.01 6.59
C PRO A 65 10.73 -2.42 6.63
N TYR A 66 11.32 -2.22 5.46
CA TYR A 66 12.69 -1.82 5.24
C TYR A 66 12.79 -0.67 4.24
N VAL A 67 13.87 0.10 4.36
CA VAL A 67 14.33 1.08 3.37
C VAL A 67 15.72 0.70 2.92
N GLY A 68 15.93 0.48 1.63
CA GLY A 68 17.26 0.23 1.05
C GLY A 68 17.59 1.21 -0.06
N ILE A 69 18.88 1.57 -0.20
CA ILE A 69 19.36 2.37 -1.34
C ILE A 69 19.57 1.43 -2.54
N VAL A 70 19.04 1.81 -3.70
CA VAL A 70 19.15 1.06 -4.95
C VAL A 70 19.99 1.85 -5.94
N THR A 71 20.99 1.22 -6.54
CA THR A 71 21.71 1.81 -7.68
C THR A 71 20.90 1.64 -8.95
N ALA A 72 21.00 2.59 -9.90
CA ALA A 72 20.21 2.55 -11.14
C ALA A 72 20.52 1.32 -12.04
N ASP A 73 21.64 0.64 -11.81
CA ASP A 73 22.10 -0.56 -12.51
C ASP A 73 21.87 -1.87 -11.72
N SER A 74 21.24 -1.81 -10.54
CA SER A 74 21.03 -2.98 -9.68
C SER A 74 20.12 -4.04 -10.31
N GLU A 75 20.51 -5.31 -10.15
CA GLU A 75 19.69 -6.48 -10.50
C GLU A 75 18.34 -6.50 -9.76
N PHE A 76 18.24 -5.82 -8.62
CA PHE A 76 16.97 -5.65 -7.91
C PHE A 76 15.94 -4.93 -8.78
N LEU A 77 16.35 -3.95 -9.60
CA LEU A 77 15.43 -3.25 -10.52
C LEU A 77 14.94 -4.15 -11.65
N ASP A 78 15.74 -5.14 -12.07
CA ASP A 78 15.33 -6.12 -13.07
C ASP A 78 14.28 -7.06 -12.48
N TRP A 79 14.43 -7.48 -11.23
CA TRP A 79 13.39 -8.21 -10.51
C TRP A 79 12.10 -7.40 -10.35
N VAL A 80 12.21 -6.11 -9.95
CA VAL A 80 11.04 -5.22 -9.86
C VAL A 80 10.33 -5.06 -11.21
N ALA A 81 11.07 -5.10 -12.33
CA ALA A 81 10.48 -4.97 -13.66
C ALA A 81 9.64 -6.19 -14.08
N VAL A 82 9.90 -7.37 -13.53
CA VAL A 82 9.26 -8.64 -13.94
C VAL A 82 8.34 -9.24 -12.87
N THR A 83 8.39 -8.77 -11.62
CA THR A 83 7.54 -9.28 -10.55
C THR A 83 6.06 -8.95 -10.81
N GLU A 84 5.20 -9.95 -10.73
CA GLU A 84 3.74 -9.77 -10.82
C GLU A 84 3.13 -9.36 -9.48
N SER A 85 3.88 -9.45 -8.38
CA SER A 85 3.41 -9.01 -7.07
C SER A 85 3.18 -7.50 -7.08
N ARG A 86 2.09 -7.09 -6.44
CA ARG A 86 1.74 -5.67 -6.24
C ARG A 86 1.94 -5.20 -4.80
N ASP A 87 2.40 -6.10 -3.95
CA ASP A 87 2.53 -5.93 -2.50
C ASP A 87 3.94 -6.08 -1.97
N TRP A 88 4.91 -6.30 -2.87
CA TRP A 88 6.31 -6.38 -2.51
C TRP A 88 6.82 -5.08 -1.87
N GLY A 89 6.33 -3.93 -2.34
CA GLY A 89 6.95 -2.64 -2.04
C GLY A 89 6.73 -1.62 -3.15
N TRP A 90 7.60 -0.63 -3.17
CA TRP A 90 7.67 0.40 -4.21
C TRP A 90 9.01 1.15 -4.17
N LEU A 91 9.27 1.96 -5.20
CA LEU A 91 10.50 2.76 -5.34
C LEU A 91 10.22 4.24 -5.09
N ALA A 92 11.16 4.94 -4.46
CA ALA A 92 11.09 6.37 -4.18
C ALA A 92 12.39 7.09 -4.57
N VAL A 93 12.26 8.31 -5.08
CA VAL A 93 13.38 9.24 -5.26
C VAL A 93 13.28 10.33 -4.21
N SER A 94 14.40 10.58 -3.53
CA SER A 94 14.48 11.56 -2.43
C SER A 94 15.86 12.21 -2.37
N CYS A 95 15.91 13.48 -1.94
CA CYS A 95 17.14 14.18 -1.56
C CYS A 95 17.52 13.98 -0.08
N ALA A 96 16.65 13.33 0.71
CA ALA A 96 16.91 13.04 2.12
C ALA A 96 17.89 11.86 2.29
N THR A 97 18.46 11.73 3.48
CA THR A 97 19.27 10.55 3.81
C THR A 97 18.39 9.33 4.08
N GLN A 98 18.99 8.12 4.04
CA GLN A 98 18.27 6.89 4.37
C GLN A 98 17.70 6.94 5.79
N GLU A 99 18.42 7.51 6.74
CA GLU A 99 18.01 7.66 8.14
C GLU A 99 16.80 8.58 8.27
N ALA A 100 16.80 9.71 7.54
CA ALA A 100 15.67 10.63 7.55
C ALA A 100 14.41 10.02 6.92
N LEU A 101 14.57 9.22 5.85
CA LEU A 101 13.47 8.49 5.23
C LEU A 101 12.92 7.40 6.18
N VAL A 102 13.80 6.65 6.84
CA VAL A 102 13.43 5.66 7.87
C VAL A 102 12.70 6.31 9.04
N GLU A 103 13.21 7.43 9.57
CA GLU A 103 12.57 8.19 10.66
C GLU A 103 11.17 8.64 10.26
N HIS A 104 11.02 9.18 9.05
CA HIS A 104 9.73 9.60 8.54
C HIS A 104 8.75 8.44 8.36
N LEU A 105 9.14 7.34 7.71
CA LEU A 105 8.26 6.19 7.51
C LEU A 105 7.93 5.49 8.84
N ARG A 106 8.84 5.51 9.82
CA ARG A 106 8.55 5.05 11.19
C ARG A 106 7.46 5.88 11.84
N SER A 107 7.45 7.21 11.62
CA SER A 107 6.38 8.09 12.11
C SER A 107 5.00 7.80 11.51
N LEU A 108 4.93 6.98 10.47
CA LEU A 108 3.71 6.52 9.83
C LEU A 108 3.33 5.09 10.23
N THR A 109 3.97 4.50 11.25
CA THR A 109 3.66 3.12 11.70
C THR A 109 2.19 2.98 12.09
N HIS A 110 1.66 3.97 12.82
CA HIS A 110 0.25 4.07 13.15
C HIS A 110 -0.36 5.37 12.61
N VAL A 111 -1.64 5.29 12.26
CA VAL A 111 -2.47 6.41 11.81
C VAL A 111 -3.76 6.44 12.61
N LEU A 112 -4.37 7.62 12.72
CA LEU A 112 -5.65 7.81 13.40
C LEU A 112 -6.80 7.60 12.42
N MET A 113 -7.76 6.76 12.80
CA MET A 113 -9.04 6.61 12.12
C MET A 113 -10.02 7.70 12.59
N PRO A 114 -11.08 8.04 11.83
CA PRO A 114 -12.07 9.06 12.23
C PRO A 114 -12.73 8.81 13.60
N ASN A 115 -12.80 7.56 14.03
CA ASN A 115 -13.33 7.18 15.34
C ASN A 115 -12.31 7.33 16.50
N GLY A 116 -11.12 7.87 16.23
CA GLY A 116 -10.04 8.06 17.19
C GLY A 116 -9.13 6.85 17.41
N ASN A 117 -9.42 5.70 16.79
CA ASN A 117 -8.59 4.50 16.94
C ASN A 117 -7.28 4.62 16.16
N ALA A 118 -6.18 4.21 16.78
CA ALA A 118 -4.89 4.05 16.09
C ALA A 118 -4.80 2.67 15.43
N VAL A 119 -4.44 2.63 14.15
CA VAL A 119 -4.27 1.38 13.38
C VAL A 119 -2.94 1.37 12.63
N PHE A 120 -2.42 0.19 12.33
CA PHE A 120 -1.24 0.03 11.48
C PHE A 120 -1.49 0.56 10.07
N PHE A 121 -0.61 1.43 9.61
CA PHE A 121 -0.63 1.91 8.24
C PHE A 121 0.38 1.14 7.39
N ARG A 122 -0.16 0.30 6.50
CA ARG A 122 0.61 -0.56 5.61
C ARG A 122 1.15 0.21 4.40
N TYR A 123 1.86 1.31 4.63
CA TYR A 123 2.35 2.21 3.58
C TYR A 123 3.37 1.55 2.64
N TRP A 124 4.02 0.47 3.05
CA TRP A 124 4.93 -0.28 2.19
C TRP A 124 4.19 -1.09 1.12
N ASP A 125 2.91 -1.41 1.30
CA ASP A 125 2.16 -2.19 0.32
C ASP A 125 1.59 -1.28 -0.77
N GLY A 126 2.10 -1.46 -1.98
CA GLY A 126 1.71 -0.72 -3.17
C GLY A 126 0.22 -0.77 -3.50
N ARG A 127 -0.53 -1.79 -3.06
CA ARG A 127 -2.00 -1.88 -3.26
C ARG A 127 -2.77 -0.90 -2.38
N TYR A 128 -2.23 -0.53 -1.23
CA TYR A 128 -2.88 0.38 -0.28
C TYR A 128 -2.37 1.81 -0.39
N VAL A 129 -1.06 2.01 -0.49
CA VAL A 129 -0.48 3.35 -0.48
C VAL A 129 -0.75 4.09 -1.80
N LEU A 130 -0.77 3.39 -2.94
CA LEU A 130 -1.04 3.98 -4.26
C LEU A 130 -2.39 4.70 -4.34
N PRO A 131 -3.54 4.06 -4.03
CA PRO A 131 -4.82 4.74 -4.10
C PRO A 131 -4.97 5.87 -3.08
N ILE A 132 -4.25 5.81 -1.94
CA ILE A 132 -4.17 6.91 -0.96
C ILE A 132 -3.45 8.12 -1.57
N LEU A 133 -2.26 7.93 -2.13
CA LEU A 133 -1.46 9.01 -2.73
C LEU A 133 -2.10 9.62 -3.99
N GLN A 134 -2.95 8.87 -4.69
CA GLN A 134 -3.73 9.35 -5.83
C GLN A 134 -5.05 10.03 -5.44
N SER A 135 -5.43 10.01 -4.17
CA SER A 135 -6.69 10.61 -3.73
C SER A 135 -6.57 12.12 -3.66
N ALA A 136 -7.56 12.84 -4.18
CA ALA A 136 -7.66 14.29 -4.02
C ALA A 136 -7.84 14.71 -2.55
N GLU A 137 -8.30 13.78 -1.70
CA GLU A 137 -8.44 13.97 -0.25
C GLU A 137 -7.09 13.99 0.50
N VAL A 138 -5.99 13.66 -0.18
CA VAL A 138 -4.66 13.55 0.43
C VAL A 138 -3.70 14.52 -0.23
N ASN A 139 -3.10 15.38 0.59
CA ASN A 139 -1.91 16.10 0.19
C ASN A 139 -0.70 15.17 0.29
N ALA A 140 -0.28 14.59 -0.84
CA ALA A 140 0.84 13.65 -0.89
C ALA A 140 2.15 14.25 -0.38
N ALA A 141 2.45 15.52 -0.68
CA ALA A 141 3.63 16.22 -0.18
C ALA A 141 3.60 16.43 1.34
N GLN A 142 2.42 16.56 1.96
CA GLN A 142 2.30 16.66 3.41
C GLN A 142 2.41 15.29 4.09
N LEU A 143 1.90 14.23 3.44
CA LEU A 143 1.96 12.87 3.94
C LEU A 143 3.38 12.30 3.84
N MET A 144 4.04 12.53 2.70
CA MET A 144 5.37 12.01 2.35
C MET A 144 6.36 13.14 2.00
N PRO A 145 6.61 14.11 2.90
CA PRO A 145 7.38 15.33 2.61
C PRO A 145 8.83 15.09 2.21
N VAL A 146 9.40 13.94 2.55
CA VAL A 146 10.78 13.57 2.19
C VAL A 146 10.88 12.88 0.84
N ILE A 147 9.77 12.60 0.14
CA ILE A 147 9.77 11.90 -1.14
C ILE A 147 9.42 12.88 -2.25
N GLY A 148 10.29 13.01 -3.26
CA GLY A 148 10.02 13.87 -4.42
C GLY A 148 9.07 13.20 -5.40
N ARG A 149 9.38 11.96 -5.78
CA ARG A 149 8.57 11.14 -6.70
C ARG A 149 8.73 9.67 -6.40
N CYS A 150 7.79 8.85 -6.84
CA CYS A 150 7.84 7.41 -6.63
C CYS A 150 7.32 6.62 -7.84
N LEU A 151 7.63 5.32 -7.85
CA LEU A 151 7.08 4.34 -8.78
C LEU A 151 6.44 3.22 -7.96
N ILE A 152 5.12 3.10 -8.05
CA ILE A 152 4.34 2.12 -7.30
C ILE A 152 3.58 1.26 -8.28
N ASN A 153 3.86 -0.04 -8.32
CA ASN A 153 3.23 -0.99 -9.25
C ASN A 153 3.28 -0.51 -10.73
N GLY A 154 4.42 0.05 -11.12
CA GLY A 154 4.67 0.61 -12.45
C GLY A 154 3.95 1.94 -12.74
N GLN A 155 3.24 2.53 -11.78
CA GLN A 155 2.63 3.85 -11.91
C GLN A 155 3.56 4.93 -11.33
N PRO A 156 4.07 5.85 -12.15
CA PRO A 156 4.86 6.97 -11.65
C PRO A 156 3.95 8.01 -10.97
N LEU A 157 4.38 8.54 -9.84
CA LEU A 157 3.70 9.61 -9.11
C LEU A 157 4.70 10.71 -8.76
N ASP A 158 4.31 11.95 -9.01
CA ASP A 158 4.98 13.11 -8.45
C ASP A 158 4.36 13.42 -7.09
N ILE A 159 5.18 13.35 -6.04
CA ILE A 159 4.76 13.62 -4.66
C ILE A 159 5.01 15.09 -4.33
N GLY A 160 6.02 15.72 -4.94
CA GLY A 160 6.40 17.11 -4.70
C GLY A 160 7.06 17.36 -3.33
N GLY A 161 7.44 16.32 -2.59
CA GLY A 161 8.14 16.46 -1.33
C GLY A 161 9.60 16.87 -1.53
N SER A 162 10.07 17.85 -0.75
CA SER A 162 11.44 18.37 -0.81
C SER A 162 12.09 18.51 0.57
N ALA A 163 11.44 18.00 1.63
CA ALA A 163 11.98 18.05 2.97
C ALA A 163 13.18 17.09 3.09
N LEU A 164 14.22 17.53 3.81
CA LEU A 164 15.40 16.70 4.07
C LEU A 164 15.26 15.86 5.36
N LYS A 165 14.32 16.23 6.24
CA LYS A 165 14.01 15.55 7.48
C LYS A 165 12.59 15.90 7.94
N THR A 166 11.98 15.00 8.71
CA THR A 166 10.80 15.29 9.52
C THR A 166 11.06 15.01 10.99
N ALA A 167 10.26 15.61 11.87
CA ALA A 167 10.22 15.26 13.30
C ALA A 167 8.75 15.12 13.72
N ARG A 168 8.22 13.90 13.67
CA ARG A 168 6.88 13.56 14.14
C ARG A 168 6.94 12.18 14.79
N ASP A 169 6.27 12.04 15.92
CA ASP A 169 6.01 10.74 16.52
C ASP A 169 4.68 10.19 16.00
N PHE A 170 4.53 8.87 15.95
CA PHE A 170 3.26 8.23 15.58
C PHE A 170 2.35 8.05 16.80
N PRO A 171 1.01 8.10 16.61
CA PRO A 171 0.30 8.43 15.39
C PRO A 171 0.10 9.95 15.22
N TRP A 172 0.31 10.48 14.01
CA TRP A 172 0.08 11.91 13.73
C TRP A 172 -0.81 12.16 12.51
N TRP A 173 -0.88 11.23 11.56
CA TRP A 173 -1.73 11.39 10.38
C TRP A 173 -3.11 10.84 10.67
N GLU A 174 -4.13 11.65 10.39
CA GLU A 174 -5.53 11.28 10.51
C GLU A 174 -6.09 10.97 9.12
N VAL A 175 -6.71 9.80 9.00
CA VAL A 175 -7.40 9.36 7.79
C VAL A 175 -8.78 10.01 7.79
N SER A 176 -9.09 10.84 6.80
CA SER A 176 -10.41 11.47 6.71
C SER A 176 -11.51 10.46 6.34
N GLU A 177 -12.75 10.72 6.77
CA GLU A 177 -13.91 9.93 6.35
C GLU A 177 -14.10 9.97 4.83
N SER A 178 -13.85 11.12 4.20
CA SER A 178 -13.92 11.28 2.74
C SER A 178 -12.95 10.35 2.02
N LEU A 179 -11.72 10.23 2.54
CA LEU A 179 -10.72 9.32 2.00
C LEU A 179 -11.14 7.86 2.16
N LEU A 180 -11.67 7.47 3.32
CA LEU A 180 -12.16 6.09 3.53
C LEU A 180 -13.29 5.74 2.55
N ASN A 181 -14.25 6.63 2.35
CA ASN A 181 -15.34 6.44 1.40
C ASN A 181 -14.83 6.33 -0.05
N HIS A 182 -13.84 7.14 -0.42
CA HIS A 182 -13.18 7.06 -1.73
C HIS A 182 -12.40 5.75 -1.93
N LEU A 183 -11.70 5.27 -0.90
CA LEU A 183 -10.97 4.01 -0.97
C LEU A 183 -11.91 2.80 -1.02
N ALA A 184 -13.03 2.85 -0.29
CA ALA A 184 -14.06 1.81 -0.30
C ALA A 184 -14.70 1.64 -1.68
N THR A 185 -14.92 2.74 -2.40
CA THR A 185 -15.45 2.71 -3.78
C THR A 185 -14.41 2.22 -4.79
N LYS A 186 -13.10 2.49 -4.58
CA LYS A 186 -12.03 2.04 -5.48
C LYS A 186 -11.56 0.59 -5.26
N SER A 187 -11.68 0.07 -4.05
CA SER A 187 -11.20 -1.27 -3.70
C SER A 187 -12.36 -2.26 -3.55
N ALA A 188 -12.96 -2.65 -4.68
CA ALA A 188 -13.97 -3.70 -4.73
C ALA A 188 -13.49 -4.98 -3.99
N THR A 189 -12.22 -5.37 -4.14
CA THR A 189 -11.68 -6.59 -3.52
C THR A 189 -11.61 -6.52 -1.99
N THR A 190 -11.19 -5.39 -1.40
CA THR A 190 -11.20 -5.22 0.07
C THR A 190 -12.63 -5.12 0.60
N HIS A 191 -13.52 -4.45 -0.13
CA HIS A 191 -14.93 -4.39 0.23
C HIS A 191 -15.57 -5.79 0.20
N ILE A 192 -15.30 -6.57 -0.85
CA ILE A 192 -15.72 -7.97 -0.97
C ILE A 192 -15.15 -8.81 0.17
N ASN A 193 -13.85 -8.73 0.46
CA ASN A 193 -13.22 -9.51 1.52
C ASN A 193 -13.80 -9.18 2.90
N ASN A 194 -14.07 -7.90 3.17
CA ASN A 194 -14.69 -7.46 4.42
C ASN A 194 -16.13 -7.97 4.56
N LEU A 195 -16.91 -7.95 3.47
CA LEU A 195 -18.27 -8.49 3.46
C LEU A 195 -18.28 -10.01 3.59
N LEU A 196 -17.35 -10.72 2.95
CA LEU A 196 -17.18 -12.17 3.11
C LEU A 196 -16.82 -12.54 4.55
N LYS A 197 -15.91 -11.79 5.17
CA LYS A 197 -15.55 -12.00 6.58
C LYS A 197 -16.76 -11.75 7.49
N TRP A 198 -17.47 -10.65 7.28
CA TRP A 198 -18.69 -10.35 8.02
C TRP A 198 -19.76 -11.46 7.86
N LEU A 199 -19.97 -11.97 6.64
CA LEU A 199 -20.88 -13.10 6.41
C LEU A 199 -20.46 -14.34 7.21
N SER A 200 -19.15 -14.66 7.25
CA SER A 200 -18.67 -15.81 8.02
C SER A 200 -18.85 -15.66 9.54
N GLU A 201 -18.82 -14.43 10.06
CA GLU A 201 -18.90 -14.17 11.50
C GLU A 201 -20.35 -13.97 11.98
N ASP A 202 -21.16 -13.22 11.22
CA ASP A 202 -22.50 -12.78 11.64
C ASP A 202 -23.66 -13.53 10.95
N ARG A 203 -23.43 -14.11 9.76
CA ARG A 203 -24.44 -14.82 8.95
C ARG A 203 -23.89 -16.13 8.34
N PRO A 204 -23.45 -17.09 9.19
CA PRO A 204 -22.87 -18.36 8.72
C PRO A 204 -23.86 -19.16 7.88
N ASP A 205 -25.17 -18.97 8.10
CA ASP A 205 -26.25 -19.56 7.29
C ASP A 205 -26.13 -19.23 5.81
N LEU A 206 -25.79 -17.98 5.46
CA LEU A 206 -25.58 -17.54 4.08
C LEU A 206 -24.17 -17.84 3.58
N TYR A 207 -23.18 -17.81 4.48
CA TYR A 207 -21.79 -18.09 4.12
C TYR A 207 -21.59 -19.53 3.67
N GLU A 208 -22.21 -20.50 4.36
CA GLU A 208 -22.09 -21.92 4.06
C GLU A 208 -23.03 -22.40 2.95
N ALA A 209 -24.06 -21.61 2.60
CA ALA A 209 -25.03 -21.97 1.56
C ALA A 209 -24.45 -21.95 0.14
N PHE A 210 -23.32 -21.28 -0.07
CA PHE A 210 -22.63 -21.18 -1.37
C PHE A 210 -21.17 -21.63 -1.24
N SER A 211 -20.54 -22.04 -2.34
CA SER A 211 -19.08 -22.18 -2.33
C SER A 211 -18.43 -20.79 -2.22
N GLU A 212 -17.25 -20.69 -1.58
CA GLU A 212 -16.56 -19.41 -1.38
C GLU A 212 -16.36 -18.63 -2.69
N SER A 213 -16.05 -19.33 -3.79
CA SER A 213 -15.89 -18.74 -5.12
C SER A 213 -17.19 -18.14 -5.67
N VAL A 214 -18.33 -18.81 -5.46
CA VAL A 214 -19.65 -18.35 -5.89
C VAL A 214 -20.12 -17.20 -5.01
N LEU A 215 -19.93 -17.30 -3.69
CA LEU A 215 -20.27 -16.24 -2.75
C LEU A 215 -19.49 -14.96 -3.05
N ARG A 216 -18.18 -15.07 -3.28
CA ARG A 216 -17.33 -13.95 -3.70
C ARG A 216 -17.84 -13.29 -4.97
N HIS A 217 -18.25 -14.08 -5.97
CA HIS A 217 -18.77 -13.56 -7.23
C HIS A 217 -20.13 -12.87 -7.05
N LYS A 218 -21.03 -13.43 -6.23
CA LYS A 218 -22.33 -12.82 -5.89
C LYS A 218 -22.17 -11.52 -5.12
N VAL A 219 -21.27 -11.47 -4.13
CA VAL A 219 -20.95 -10.24 -3.38
C VAL A 219 -20.35 -9.18 -4.32
N ALA A 220 -19.49 -9.57 -5.26
CA ALA A 220 -18.95 -8.66 -6.27
C ALA A 220 -20.06 -8.10 -7.18
N SER A 221 -20.93 -8.97 -7.70
CA SER A 221 -22.06 -8.58 -8.57
C SER A 221 -23.06 -7.68 -7.83
N PHE A 222 -23.31 -7.95 -6.55
CA PHE A 222 -24.16 -7.12 -5.70
C PHE A 222 -23.61 -5.70 -5.58
N LEU A 223 -22.30 -5.55 -5.43
CA LEU A 223 -21.62 -4.26 -5.32
C LEU A 223 -21.56 -3.46 -6.64
N GLU A 224 -21.85 -4.09 -7.77
CA GLU A 224 -21.93 -3.43 -9.09
C GLU A 224 -23.35 -2.94 -9.42
N MET A 225 -24.35 -3.21 -8.58
CA MET A 225 -25.72 -2.75 -8.80
C MET A 225 -25.87 -1.23 -8.63
N PRO A 226 -26.54 -0.52 -9.55
CA PRO A 226 -26.87 0.90 -9.36
C PRO A 226 -27.79 1.07 -8.14
N ASP A 227 -27.63 2.19 -7.41
CA ASP A 227 -28.41 2.58 -6.22
C ASP A 227 -28.24 1.74 -4.95
N LEU A 228 -27.02 1.26 -4.69
CA LEU A 228 -26.66 0.64 -3.41
C LEU A 228 -26.79 1.60 -2.21
N PRO A 229 -27.43 1.18 -1.09
CA PRO A 229 -27.44 1.95 0.15
C PRO A 229 -26.04 2.06 0.77
N GLN A 230 -25.77 3.18 1.46
CA GLN A 230 -24.49 3.45 2.15
C GLN A 230 -24.11 2.38 3.20
N ALA A 231 -25.10 1.64 3.72
CA ALA A 231 -24.89 0.48 4.61
C ALA A 231 -25.41 -0.80 3.92
N PRO A 232 -24.59 -1.48 3.09
CA PRO A 232 -25.07 -2.53 2.19
C PRO A 232 -25.39 -3.88 2.86
N LYS A 233 -25.12 -4.06 4.17
CA LYS A 233 -25.18 -5.38 4.82
C LYS A 233 -26.58 -6.02 4.80
N SER A 234 -27.63 -5.25 5.12
CA SER A 234 -29.01 -5.77 5.09
C SER A 234 -29.47 -6.06 3.67
N ALA A 235 -29.18 -5.14 2.73
CA ALA A 235 -29.50 -5.32 1.32
C ALA A 235 -28.75 -6.52 0.69
N LEU A 236 -27.52 -6.79 1.13
CA LEU A 236 -26.76 -7.97 0.71
C LEU A 236 -27.39 -9.27 1.22
N VAL A 237 -27.87 -9.29 2.47
CA VAL A 237 -28.60 -10.44 3.03
C VAL A 237 -29.87 -10.71 2.23
N ASP A 238 -30.66 -9.68 1.94
CA ASP A 238 -31.91 -9.81 1.18
C ASP A 238 -31.65 -10.32 -0.25
N TYR A 239 -30.59 -9.81 -0.89
CA TYR A 239 -30.15 -10.26 -2.21
C TYR A 239 -29.73 -11.74 -2.20
N LEU A 240 -28.91 -12.16 -1.23
CA LEU A 240 -28.44 -13.55 -1.14
C LEU A 240 -29.58 -14.52 -0.78
N MET A 241 -30.54 -14.12 0.05
CA MET A 241 -31.73 -14.90 0.36
C MET A 241 -32.62 -15.12 -0.88
N THR A 242 -32.78 -14.09 -1.71
CA THR A 242 -33.55 -14.20 -2.97
C THR A 242 -32.90 -15.17 -3.97
N GLU A 243 -31.58 -15.33 -3.91
CA GLU A 243 -30.82 -16.25 -4.75
C GLU A 243 -30.79 -17.71 -4.22
N LEU A 244 -31.37 -17.95 -3.04
CA LEU A 244 -31.53 -19.28 -2.43
C LEU A 244 -32.90 -19.92 -2.69
N ASP A 245 -33.90 -19.12 -3.06
CA ASP A 245 -35.25 -19.56 -3.47
C ASP A 245 -35.30 -20.01 -4.95
#